data_AF-A0A0Q4TD97-F1
#
_entry.id   AF-A0A0Q4TD97-F1
#
_cell.length_a   1.000
_cell.length_b   1.000
_cell.length_c   1.000
_cell.angle_alpha   90.00
_cell.angle_beta   90.00
_cell.angle_gamma   90.00
#
_symmetry.space_group_name_H-M   'P 1'
#
loop_
_entity.id
_entity.type
_entity.pdbx_description
1 polymer ?
#
loop_
_entity_poly.entity_id
_entity_poly.type
_entity_poly.pdbx_seq_one_letter_code
_entity_poly.pdbx_strand_id
1 'polypeptide(L)'
;MSDPDDAPAPPENSTEHDPTGPSDPDPAPAELPHGWVRIGERRWWSTWVGATTFFVTFSALQGVNFVAGIAGATVRWDLALLLGIAVTVGIFAMITLIRNALSPQPWVDLDSGQLRAGTRRPIPLAQVDRAVLTTAPVGTGGRVVVLRLTAKEARVEFILRDRQDATLDPTSTAVLAEALRRTSVAMPTSIHDPSGRFARYNFPGHIGRDDAVALVEHPPAAGEPLPAAW
;
A
#
# COMPACT_ATOMS: atom_id res chain seq x y z
N MET A 1 24.49 -6.66 -78.84
CA MET A 1 25.85 -6.68 -78.27
C MET A 1 25.77 -5.93 -76.96
N SER A 2 25.93 -6.67 -75.86
CA SER A 2 25.79 -6.28 -74.43
C SER A 2 24.37 -6.01 -73.91
N ASP A 3 23.87 -7.01 -73.18
CA ASP A 3 22.71 -7.00 -72.30
C ASP A 3 23.24 -6.90 -70.85
N PRO A 4 22.78 -5.98 -69.99
CA PRO A 4 23.21 -5.87 -68.60
C PRO A 4 22.05 -6.24 -67.65
N ASP A 5 21.77 -7.52 -67.49
CA ASP A 5 20.86 -8.02 -66.45
C ASP A 5 21.51 -9.22 -65.76
N ASP A 6 22.41 -8.91 -64.82
CA ASP A 6 23.02 -9.88 -63.93
C ASP A 6 22.92 -9.34 -62.50
N ALA A 7 21.74 -9.57 -61.90
CA ALA A 7 21.51 -9.38 -60.48
C ALA A 7 20.93 -10.69 -59.91
N PRO A 8 21.67 -11.44 -59.07
CA PRO A 8 21.12 -12.61 -58.41
C PRO A 8 20.15 -12.18 -57.30
N ALA A 9 18.98 -12.83 -57.28
CA ALA A 9 17.94 -12.64 -56.27
C ALA A 9 18.47 -12.93 -54.84
N PRO A 10 17.94 -12.26 -53.80
CA PRO A 10 18.33 -12.52 -52.42
C PRO A 10 17.83 -13.91 -51.96
N PRO A 11 18.56 -14.58 -51.04
CA PRO A 11 18.12 -15.86 -50.50
C PRO A 11 16.86 -15.69 -49.64
N GLU A 12 15.83 -16.50 -49.94
CA GLU A 12 14.66 -16.70 -49.11
C GLU A 12 15.09 -17.26 -47.75
N ASN A 13 15.12 -16.40 -46.73
CA ASN A 13 15.30 -16.83 -45.36
C ASN A 13 13.93 -17.30 -44.82
N SER A 14 13.52 -18.47 -45.28
CA SER A 14 12.41 -19.22 -44.71
C SER A 14 12.83 -19.69 -43.32
N THR A 15 12.57 -18.85 -42.31
CA THR A 15 12.64 -19.27 -40.91
C THR A 15 11.48 -20.22 -40.67
N GLU A 16 11.72 -21.49 -40.96
CA GLU A 16 10.89 -22.62 -40.63
C GLU A 16 10.66 -22.58 -39.11
N HIS A 17 9.43 -22.26 -38.72
CA HIS A 17 9.01 -22.18 -37.34
C HIS A 17 8.88 -23.62 -36.83
N ASP A 18 9.97 -24.14 -36.27
CA ASP A 18 10.01 -25.42 -35.57
C ASP A 18 9.06 -25.35 -34.36
N PRO A 19 7.91 -26.06 -34.36
CA PRO A 19 6.94 -25.99 -33.28
C PRO A 19 7.32 -26.89 -32.09
N THR A 20 8.55 -27.41 -32.07
CA THR A 20 9.03 -28.39 -31.08
C THR A 20 10.14 -27.88 -30.16
N GLY A 21 10.23 -26.55 -29.98
CA GLY A 21 10.95 -25.99 -28.83
C GLY A 21 10.29 -26.45 -27.53
N PRO A 22 11.04 -26.91 -26.51
CA PRO A 22 10.46 -27.32 -25.23
C PRO A 22 9.67 -26.14 -24.69
N SER A 23 8.35 -26.32 -24.57
CA SER A 23 7.50 -25.36 -23.87
C SER A 23 8.10 -25.19 -22.49
N ASP A 24 8.59 -23.98 -22.19
CA ASP A 24 8.94 -23.62 -20.83
C ASP A 24 7.76 -24.04 -19.95
N PRO A 25 7.99 -24.86 -18.90
CA PRO A 25 6.90 -25.26 -18.04
C PRO A 25 6.27 -23.99 -17.49
N ASP A 26 5.00 -23.82 -17.82
CA ASP A 26 4.12 -22.80 -17.27
C ASP A 26 4.46 -22.67 -15.77
N PRO A 27 4.85 -21.47 -15.27
CA PRO A 27 5.30 -21.36 -13.90
C PRO A 27 4.20 -21.92 -13.01
N ALA A 28 4.51 -23.01 -12.31
CA ALA A 28 3.57 -23.68 -11.42
C ALA A 28 2.89 -22.60 -10.57
N PRO A 29 1.54 -22.61 -10.46
CA PRO A 29 0.82 -21.56 -9.77
C PRO A 29 1.46 -21.39 -8.39
N ALA A 30 2.06 -20.22 -8.16
CA ALA A 30 2.82 -19.95 -6.95
C ALA A 30 1.95 -20.31 -5.75
N GLU A 31 2.34 -21.37 -5.05
CA GLU A 31 1.54 -21.94 -3.97
C GLU A 31 1.35 -20.85 -2.91
N LEU A 32 0.09 -20.50 -2.64
CA LEU A 32 -0.22 -19.43 -1.71
C LEU A 32 0.19 -19.84 -0.29
N PRO A 33 0.80 -18.94 0.48
CA PRO A 33 1.23 -19.26 1.84
C PRO A 33 0.05 -19.64 2.74
N HIS A 34 0.26 -20.66 3.55
CA HIS A 34 -0.69 -21.15 4.55
C HIS A 34 -0.60 -20.38 5.88
N GLY A 35 -1.72 -20.31 6.58
CA GLY A 35 -1.86 -19.68 7.89
C GLY A 35 -1.87 -18.15 7.87
N TRP A 36 -1.53 -17.55 9.02
CA TRP A 36 -1.61 -16.10 9.20
C TRP A 36 -0.48 -15.37 8.50
N VAL A 37 -0.81 -14.70 7.40
CA VAL A 37 0.09 -13.83 6.64
C VAL A 37 -0.15 -12.38 7.00
N ARG A 38 0.93 -11.65 7.23
CA ARG A 38 0.91 -10.22 7.53
C ARG A 38 0.92 -9.45 6.22
N ILE A 39 -0.04 -8.55 6.01
CA ILE A 39 -0.15 -7.79 4.77
C ILE A 39 0.45 -6.40 4.96
N GLY A 40 1.48 -6.11 4.15
CA GLY A 40 2.16 -4.82 4.15
C GLY A 40 3.03 -4.63 5.39
N GLU A 41 4.31 -4.95 5.27
CA GLU A 41 5.29 -4.51 6.26
C GLU A 41 5.38 -2.98 6.21
N ARG A 42 4.68 -2.29 7.13
CA ARG A 42 4.90 -0.86 7.32
C ARG A 42 6.37 -0.65 7.67
N ARG A 43 7.19 -0.22 6.70
CA ARG A 43 8.56 0.27 6.93
C ARG A 43 8.47 1.50 7.82
N TRP A 44 8.49 1.28 9.13
CA TRP A 44 8.29 2.31 10.14
C TRP A 44 9.33 3.44 10.03
N TRP A 45 10.56 3.12 9.64
CA TRP A 45 11.62 4.07 9.29
C TRP A 45 11.19 5.04 8.18
N SER A 46 10.47 4.53 7.18
CA SER A 46 9.95 5.32 6.06
C SER A 46 8.94 6.37 6.52
N THR A 47 8.34 6.27 7.71
CA THR A 47 7.51 7.35 8.26
C THR A 47 8.38 8.48 8.82
N TRP A 48 9.48 8.15 9.49
CA TRP A 48 10.27 9.13 10.22
C TRP A 48 11.22 9.95 9.36
N VAL A 49 11.60 9.52 8.15
CA VAL A 49 12.54 10.28 7.28
C VAL A 49 12.14 11.75 7.06
N GLY A 50 10.85 12.06 6.90
CA GLY A 50 10.38 13.45 6.76
C GLY A 50 10.30 14.20 8.09
N ALA A 51 9.99 13.48 9.17
CA ALA A 51 10.02 14.01 10.52
C ALA A 51 11.46 14.29 10.98
N THR A 52 12.48 13.59 10.47
CA THR A 52 13.89 13.83 10.77
C THR A 52 14.32 15.24 10.38
N THR A 53 13.91 15.75 9.22
CA THR A 53 14.24 17.13 8.81
C THR A 53 13.57 18.16 9.71
N PHE A 54 12.27 18.03 9.97
CA PHE A 54 11.57 18.90 10.92
C PHE A 54 12.20 18.83 12.31
N PHE A 55 12.58 17.63 12.73
CA PHE A 55 13.17 17.37 14.03
C PHE A 55 14.57 17.97 14.16
N VAL A 56 15.43 17.85 13.13
CA VAL A 56 16.76 18.48 13.11
C VAL A 56 16.61 19.99 13.17
N THR A 57 15.70 20.58 12.38
CA THR A 57 15.45 22.02 12.37
C THR A 57 14.88 22.52 13.69
N PHE A 58 13.88 21.82 14.24
CA PHE A 58 13.30 22.15 15.54
C PHE A 58 14.33 22.01 16.66
N SER A 59 15.14 20.95 16.64
CA SER A 59 16.21 20.72 17.62
C SER A 59 17.31 21.78 17.53
N ALA A 60 17.65 22.24 16.32
CA ALA A 60 18.58 23.35 16.12
C ALA A 60 18.01 24.68 16.67
N LEU A 61 16.73 24.98 16.39
CA LEU A 61 16.02 26.16 16.92
C LEU A 61 15.89 26.12 18.45
N GLN A 62 15.55 24.96 19.02
CA GLN A 62 15.52 24.77 20.47
C GLN A 62 16.91 24.87 21.08
N GLY A 63 17.95 24.35 20.42
CA GLY A 63 19.34 24.51 20.83
C GLY A 63 19.75 25.98 20.93
N VAL A 64 19.37 26.81 19.94
CA VAL A 64 19.63 28.26 19.95
C VAL A 64 18.85 28.96 21.07
N ASN A 65 17.55 28.68 21.21
CA ASN A 65 16.71 29.29 22.25
C ASN A 65 17.15 28.88 23.67
N PHE A 66 17.61 27.65 23.85
CA PHE A 66 18.11 27.11 25.11
C PHE A 66 19.47 27.72 25.50
N VAL A 67 20.40 27.85 24.53
CA VAL A 67 21.68 28.54 24.74
C VAL A 67 21.47 30.02 25.07
N ALA A 68 20.51 30.68 24.42
CA ALA A 68 20.16 32.06 24.71
C ALA A 68 19.47 32.24 26.09
N GLY A 69 18.65 31.27 26.51
CA GLY A 69 17.94 31.31 27.80
C GLY A 69 18.78 30.95 29.04
N ILE A 70 19.91 30.25 28.86
CA ILE A 70 20.75 29.70 29.95
C ILE A 70 22.08 30.44 30.14
N ALA A 71 22.29 31.55 29.42
CA ALA A 71 23.41 32.46 29.65
C ALA A 71 23.50 33.02 31.10
N GLY A 72 22.59 32.66 32.01
CA GLY A 72 22.65 32.96 33.44
C GLY A 72 22.45 31.79 34.43
N ALA A 73 22.40 30.51 34.00
CA ALA A 73 22.10 29.39 34.91
C ALA A 73 23.25 28.36 35.03
N THR A 74 23.61 27.99 36.26
CA THR A 74 24.64 26.99 36.64
C THR A 74 24.16 25.54 36.44
N VAL A 75 23.55 25.26 35.29
CA VAL A 75 23.03 23.92 34.99
C VAL A 75 24.17 23.03 34.48
N ARG A 76 24.24 21.81 35.04
CA ARG A 76 25.08 20.72 34.54
C ARG A 76 24.63 20.31 33.13
N TRP A 77 25.37 20.77 32.12
CA TRP A 77 25.06 20.57 30.70
C TRP A 77 24.89 19.10 30.30
N ASP A 78 25.64 18.20 30.93
CA ASP A 78 25.53 16.75 30.75
C ASP A 78 24.15 16.22 31.14
N LEU A 79 23.61 16.67 32.26
CA LEU A 79 22.26 16.28 32.72
C LEU A 79 21.17 16.91 31.86
N ALA A 80 21.34 18.17 31.45
CA ALA A 80 20.38 18.83 30.56
C ALA A 80 20.29 18.13 29.19
N LEU A 81 21.43 17.74 28.62
CA LEU A 81 21.48 17.01 27.35
C LEU A 81 20.82 15.63 27.48
N LEU A 82 21.17 14.86 28.53
CA LEU A 82 20.57 13.56 28.78
C LEU A 82 19.05 13.64 28.95
N LEU A 83 18.56 14.65 29.67
CA LEU A 83 17.12 14.87 29.85
C LEU A 83 16.43 15.20 28.52
N GLY A 84 17.03 16.06 27.70
CA GLY A 84 16.49 16.40 26.37
C GLY A 84 16.40 15.18 25.43
N ILE A 85 17.44 14.34 25.42
CA ILE A 85 17.43 13.09 24.66
C ILE A 85 16.35 12.15 25.20
N ALA A 86 16.25 11.97 26.52
CA ALA A 86 15.26 11.09 27.14
C ALA A 86 13.81 11.52 26.83
N VAL A 87 13.50 12.83 26.94
CA VAL A 87 12.18 13.37 26.60
C VAL A 87 11.86 13.15 25.12
N THR A 88 12.84 13.38 24.25
CA THR A 88 12.69 13.14 22.81
C THR A 88 12.36 11.67 22.54
N VAL A 89 13.19 10.74 23.03
CA VAL A 89 12.97 9.31 22.82
C VAL A 89 11.62 8.88 23.39
N GLY A 90 11.22 9.42 24.55
CA GLY A 90 9.91 9.17 25.15
C GLY A 90 8.75 9.64 24.27
N ILE A 91 8.82 10.84 23.69
CA ILE A 91 7.80 11.37 22.76
C ILE A 91 7.72 10.48 21.51
N PHE A 92 8.85 10.08 20.93
CA PHE A 92 8.87 9.21 19.75
C PHE A 92 8.30 7.83 20.04
N ALA A 93 8.65 7.24 21.18
CA ALA A 93 8.10 5.98 21.63
C ALA A 93 6.58 6.10 21.82
N MET A 94 6.11 7.17 22.48
CA MET A 94 4.69 7.43 22.71
C MET A 94 3.91 7.57 21.40
N ILE A 95 4.38 8.42 20.47
CA ILE A 95 3.74 8.59 19.15
C ILE A 95 3.68 7.26 18.40
N THR A 96 4.76 6.48 18.45
CA THR A 96 4.84 5.16 17.80
C THR A 96 3.81 4.20 18.38
N LEU A 97 3.69 4.15 19.71
CA LEU A 97 2.72 3.30 20.41
C LEU A 97 1.28 3.71 20.06
N ILE A 98 0.95 5.00 20.15
CA ILE A 98 -0.38 5.53 19.80
C ILE A 98 -0.72 5.15 18.36
N ARG A 99 0.20 5.36 17.42
CA ARG A 99 -0.05 5.05 16.00
C ARG A 99 -0.25 3.56 15.75
N ASN A 100 0.53 2.70 16.40
CA ASN A 100 0.38 1.25 16.26
C ASN A 100 -0.95 0.76 16.87
N ALA A 101 -1.41 1.39 17.96
CA ALA A 101 -2.70 1.11 18.56
C ALA A 101 -3.89 1.58 17.71
N LEU A 102 -3.77 2.75 17.06
CA LEU A 102 -4.83 3.32 16.22
C LEU A 102 -4.90 2.68 14.82
N SER A 103 -3.77 2.24 14.27
CA SER A 103 -3.67 1.61 12.95
C SER A 103 -2.95 0.26 13.04
N PRO A 104 -3.57 -0.74 13.70
CA PRO A 104 -2.97 -2.06 13.83
C PRO A 104 -2.82 -2.73 12.46
N GLN A 105 -1.75 -3.50 12.30
CA GLN A 105 -1.43 -4.10 11.01
C GLN A 105 -2.39 -5.25 10.66
N PRO A 106 -2.81 -5.35 9.39
CA PRO A 106 -3.72 -6.38 8.96
C PRO A 106 -3.03 -7.73 8.79
N TRP A 107 -3.72 -8.78 9.17
CA TRP A 107 -3.33 -10.16 8.94
C TRP A 107 -4.47 -10.92 8.27
N VAL A 108 -4.13 -11.77 7.32
CA VAL A 108 -5.04 -12.59 6.54
C VAL A 108 -4.66 -14.05 6.72
N ASP A 109 -5.65 -14.90 6.93
CA ASP A 109 -5.50 -16.35 6.88
C ASP A 109 -6.45 -16.89 5.81
N LEU A 110 -5.87 -17.41 4.72
CA LEU A 110 -6.63 -17.94 3.59
C LEU A 110 -7.22 -19.31 3.91
N ASP A 111 -6.60 -20.10 4.78
CA ASP A 111 -7.04 -21.47 5.10
C ASP A 111 -8.34 -21.43 5.90
N SER A 112 -8.39 -20.55 6.91
CA SER A 112 -9.60 -20.35 7.72
C SER A 112 -10.56 -19.30 7.14
N GLY A 113 -10.12 -18.55 6.13
CA GLY A 113 -10.90 -17.48 5.50
C GLY A 113 -11.15 -16.31 6.45
N GLN A 114 -10.14 -15.92 7.24
CA GLN A 114 -10.26 -14.89 8.27
C GLN A 114 -9.33 -13.70 8.04
N LEU A 115 -9.80 -12.54 8.50
CA LEU A 115 -9.10 -11.27 8.48
C LEU A 115 -9.06 -10.70 9.90
N ARG A 116 -7.90 -10.22 10.36
CA ARG A 116 -7.80 -9.49 11.64
C ARG A 116 -6.96 -8.23 11.49
N ALA A 117 -7.25 -7.24 12.32
CA ALA A 117 -6.44 -6.03 12.45
C ALA A 117 -5.71 -6.05 13.80
N GLY A 118 -4.43 -6.44 13.79
CA GLY A 118 -3.61 -6.62 14.99
C GLY A 118 -4.19 -7.64 15.96
N THR A 119 -4.42 -7.22 17.21
CA THR A 119 -4.95 -8.06 18.30
C THR A 119 -6.47 -8.10 18.38
N ARG A 120 -7.17 -7.47 17.42
CA ARG A 120 -8.64 -7.47 17.38
C ARG A 120 -9.17 -8.85 16.98
N ARG A 121 -10.45 -9.09 17.28
CA ARG A 121 -11.14 -10.34 16.92
C ARG A 121 -11.04 -10.59 15.41
N PRO A 122 -10.75 -11.84 14.99
CA PRO A 122 -10.82 -12.22 13.59
C PRO A 122 -12.24 -12.07 13.03
N ILE A 123 -12.32 -11.70 11.76
CA ILE A 123 -13.54 -11.46 11.00
C ILE A 123 -13.51 -12.41 9.79
N PRO A 124 -14.56 -13.19 9.54
CA PRO A 124 -14.64 -14.00 8.33
C PRO A 124 -14.63 -13.11 7.06
N LEU A 125 -13.82 -13.48 6.06
CA LEU A 125 -13.73 -12.74 4.79
C LEU A 125 -15.10 -12.61 4.11
N ALA A 126 -15.95 -13.64 4.20
CA ALA A 126 -17.30 -13.63 3.67
C ALA A 126 -18.23 -12.58 4.32
N GLN A 127 -17.90 -12.06 5.51
CA GLN A 127 -18.67 -11.00 6.18
C GLN A 127 -18.20 -9.59 5.78
N VAL A 128 -17.10 -9.47 5.03
CA VAL A 128 -16.64 -8.20 4.48
C VAL A 128 -17.51 -7.87 3.27
N ASP A 129 -18.30 -6.80 3.39
CA ASP A 129 -19.33 -6.42 2.41
C ASP A 129 -19.00 -5.12 1.67
N ARG A 130 -18.06 -4.31 2.19
CA ARG A 130 -17.71 -3.01 1.59
C ARG A 130 -16.21 -2.83 1.46
N ALA A 131 -15.80 -2.35 0.29
CA ALA A 131 -14.47 -1.82 0.02
C ALA A 131 -14.56 -0.33 -0.29
N VAL A 132 -13.71 0.46 0.35
CA VAL A 132 -13.58 1.90 0.14
C VAL A 132 -12.14 2.23 -0.16
N LEU A 133 -11.91 2.90 -1.28
CA LEU A 133 -10.63 3.43 -1.68
C LEU A 133 -10.49 4.87 -1.17
N THR A 134 -9.50 5.11 -0.34
CA THR A 134 -9.17 6.45 0.16
C THR A 134 -7.77 6.82 -0.29
N THR A 135 -7.58 8.07 -0.70
CA THR A 135 -6.23 8.61 -0.95
C THR A 135 -5.93 9.80 -0.08
N ALA A 136 -4.69 9.88 0.37
CA ALA A 136 -4.16 11.07 1.02
C ALA A 136 -3.10 11.71 0.10
N PRO A 137 -3.21 13.01 -0.22
CA PRO A 137 -2.20 13.69 -1.01
C PRO A 137 -0.86 13.73 -0.28
N VAL A 138 0.23 13.58 -1.02
CA VAL A 138 1.62 13.66 -0.54
C VAL A 138 2.40 14.58 -1.48
N GLY A 139 2.66 15.81 -1.02
CA GLY A 139 3.47 16.78 -1.76
C GLY A 139 2.93 17.04 -3.18
N THR A 140 3.83 17.25 -4.13
CA THR A 140 3.52 17.63 -5.51
C THR A 140 3.29 16.38 -6.37
N GLY A 141 2.05 15.87 -6.40
CA GLY A 141 1.62 14.81 -7.32
C GLY A 141 1.65 13.38 -6.78
N GLY A 142 2.25 13.16 -5.60
CA GLY A 142 2.20 11.87 -4.91
C GLY A 142 0.88 11.68 -4.14
N ARG A 143 0.47 10.43 -3.97
CA ARG A 143 -0.68 10.09 -3.10
C ARG A 143 -0.51 8.72 -2.46
N VAL A 144 -0.81 8.63 -1.17
CA VAL A 144 -0.95 7.35 -0.47
C VAL A 144 -2.26 6.72 -0.91
N VAL A 145 -2.23 5.45 -1.28
CA VAL A 145 -3.42 4.70 -1.69
C VAL A 145 -3.77 3.70 -0.58
N VAL A 146 -4.94 3.87 0.03
CA VAL A 146 -5.40 3.05 1.15
C VAL A 146 -6.70 2.36 0.77
N LEU A 147 -6.67 1.03 0.76
CA LEU A 147 -7.86 0.21 0.61
C LEU A 147 -8.42 -0.12 1.99
N ARG A 148 -9.68 0.19 2.20
CA ARG A 148 -10.37 -0.02 3.46
C ARG A 148 -11.48 -1.03 3.28
N LEU A 149 -11.37 -2.14 3.99
CA LEU A 149 -12.39 -3.18 4.06
C LEU A 149 -13.22 -2.99 5.31
N THR A 150 -14.53 -3.04 5.15
CA THR A 150 -15.49 -2.87 6.25
C THR A 150 -16.43 -4.07 6.30
N ALA A 151 -16.70 -4.51 7.52
CA ALA A 151 -17.76 -5.44 7.90
C ALA A 151 -18.62 -4.76 8.98
N LYS A 152 -19.79 -5.31 9.30
CA LYS A 152 -20.74 -4.71 10.27
C LYS A 152 -20.12 -4.19 11.57
N GLU A 153 -19.16 -4.93 12.13
CA GLU A 153 -18.57 -4.64 13.44
C GLU A 153 -17.07 -4.31 13.38
N ALA A 154 -16.50 -4.24 12.18
CA ALA A 154 -15.06 -4.10 12.06
C ALA A 154 -14.60 -3.45 10.76
N ARG A 155 -13.43 -2.84 10.83
CA ARG A 155 -12.79 -2.14 9.72
C ARG A 155 -11.31 -2.43 9.72
N VAL A 156 -10.79 -2.69 8.54
CA VAL A 156 -9.39 -3.03 8.28
C VAL A 156 -8.87 -2.16 7.14
N GLU A 157 -7.67 -1.62 7.30
CA GLU A 157 -7.05 -0.72 6.33
C GLU A 157 -5.75 -1.33 5.82
N PHE A 158 -5.62 -1.37 4.49
CA PHE A 158 -4.45 -1.84 3.77
C PHE A 158 -3.84 -0.66 3.03
N ILE A 159 -2.55 -0.43 3.24
CA ILE A 159 -1.82 0.56 2.43
C ILE A 159 -1.35 -0.20 1.19
N LEU A 160 -1.95 0.11 0.04
CA LEU A 160 -1.52 -0.47 -1.24
C LEU A 160 -0.30 0.23 -1.78
N ARG A 161 -0.19 1.53 -1.47
CA ARG A 161 0.95 2.34 -1.86
C ARG A 161 1.24 3.43 -0.85
N ASP A 162 2.49 3.52 -0.42
CA ASP A 162 2.91 4.48 0.60
C ASP A 162 3.31 5.84 -0.01
N ARG A 163 3.87 6.73 0.84
CA ARG A 163 4.27 8.08 0.45
C ARG A 163 5.57 8.13 -0.37
N GLN A 164 6.28 7.01 -0.48
CA GLN A 164 7.49 6.81 -1.27
C GLN A 164 7.21 6.03 -2.55
N ASP A 165 5.94 5.87 -2.91
CA ASP A 165 5.49 5.06 -4.06
C ASP A 165 5.79 3.56 -3.91
N ALA A 166 6.12 3.09 -2.69
CA ALA A 166 6.34 1.67 -2.45
C ALA A 166 5.02 0.93 -2.38
N THR A 167 4.94 -0.18 -3.12
CA THR A 167 3.78 -1.08 -3.19
C THR A 167 3.95 -2.28 -2.25
N LEU A 168 2.93 -3.12 -2.15
CA LEU A 168 2.99 -4.38 -1.41
C LEU A 168 3.99 -5.34 -2.06
N ASP A 169 4.64 -6.17 -1.24
CA ASP A 169 5.47 -7.26 -1.74
C ASP A 169 4.62 -8.29 -2.52
N PRO A 170 5.19 -9.02 -3.50
CA PRO A 170 4.44 -9.91 -4.37
C PRO A 170 3.59 -10.95 -3.61
N THR A 171 4.10 -11.46 -2.49
CA THR A 171 3.38 -12.44 -1.65
C THR A 171 2.17 -11.80 -0.97
N SER A 172 2.35 -10.64 -0.31
CA SER A 172 1.23 -9.88 0.26
C SER A 172 0.19 -9.50 -0.78
N THR A 173 0.62 -9.12 -1.99
CA THR A 173 -0.25 -8.79 -3.12
C THR A 173 -1.11 -9.98 -3.52
N ALA A 174 -0.49 -11.16 -3.75
CA ALA A 174 -1.20 -12.38 -4.12
C ALA A 174 -2.19 -12.83 -3.04
N VAL A 175 -1.77 -12.80 -1.78
CA VAL A 175 -2.63 -13.17 -0.63
C VAL A 175 -3.79 -12.21 -0.47
N LEU A 176 -3.56 -10.90 -0.58
CA LEU A 176 -4.62 -9.91 -0.45
C LEU A 176 -5.61 -9.98 -1.63
N ALA A 177 -5.12 -10.17 -2.86
CA ALA A 177 -5.97 -10.34 -4.04
C ALA A 177 -6.87 -11.57 -3.89
N GLU A 178 -6.31 -12.70 -3.45
CA GLU A 178 -7.08 -13.91 -3.20
C GLU A 178 -8.08 -13.75 -2.03
N ALA A 179 -7.68 -13.07 -0.96
CA ALA A 179 -8.58 -12.76 0.14
C ALA A 179 -9.78 -11.92 -0.32
N LEU A 180 -9.54 -10.91 -1.17
CA LEU A 180 -10.59 -10.07 -1.75
C LEU A 180 -11.55 -10.88 -2.61
N ARG A 181 -11.05 -11.83 -3.43
CA ARG A 181 -11.89 -12.74 -4.22
C ARG A 181 -12.86 -13.54 -3.33
N ARG A 182 -12.47 -13.86 -2.09
CA ARG A 182 -13.29 -14.58 -1.09
C ARG A 182 -14.22 -13.69 -0.27
N THR A 183 -14.21 -12.37 -0.48
CA THR A 183 -15.13 -11.45 0.20
C THR A 183 -16.48 -11.35 -0.51
N SER A 184 -17.47 -10.84 0.23
CA SER A 184 -18.80 -10.50 -0.27
C SER A 184 -18.91 -9.03 -0.69
N VAL A 185 -17.78 -8.38 -0.99
CA VAL A 185 -17.74 -6.97 -1.35
C VAL A 185 -18.57 -6.74 -2.61
N ALA A 186 -19.52 -5.83 -2.51
CA ALA A 186 -20.34 -5.39 -3.63
C ALA A 186 -20.44 -3.86 -3.63
N MET A 187 -20.71 -3.30 -4.81
CA MET A 187 -20.99 -1.88 -4.92
C MET A 187 -22.31 -1.58 -4.19
N PRO A 188 -22.35 -0.60 -3.26
CA PRO A 188 -23.57 -0.27 -2.53
C PRO A 188 -24.65 0.27 -3.48
N THR A 189 -25.91 -0.06 -3.19
CA THR A 189 -27.09 0.46 -3.90
C THR A 189 -27.92 1.33 -2.95
N SER A 190 -28.78 2.18 -3.51
CA SER A 190 -29.68 3.04 -2.73
C SER A 190 -31.13 2.83 -3.16
N ILE A 191 -32.08 3.27 -2.33
CA ILE A 191 -33.52 3.19 -2.68
C ILE A 191 -33.82 3.99 -3.96
N HIS A 192 -33.07 5.07 -4.20
CA HIS A 192 -33.22 5.93 -5.37
C HIS A 192 -32.40 5.45 -6.58
N ASP A 193 -31.54 4.45 -6.41
CA ASP A 193 -30.80 3.77 -7.47
C ASP A 193 -30.62 2.28 -7.12
N PRO A 194 -31.70 1.48 -7.26
CA PRO A 194 -31.65 0.05 -6.96
C PRO A 194 -30.79 -0.72 -7.96
N SER A 195 -30.58 -0.15 -9.15
CA SER A 195 -29.75 -0.74 -10.20
C SER A 195 -28.25 -0.55 -9.97
N GLY A 196 -27.86 0.37 -9.07
CA GLY A 196 -26.46 0.74 -8.83
C GLY A 196 -25.78 1.43 -10.01
N ARG A 197 -26.53 1.88 -11.02
CA ARG A 197 -25.98 2.53 -12.23
C ARG A 197 -25.23 3.82 -11.88
N PHE A 198 -25.69 4.52 -10.85
CA PHE A 198 -25.10 5.73 -10.30
C PHE A 198 -24.44 5.48 -8.95
N ALA A 199 -24.21 4.21 -8.57
CA ALA A 199 -23.59 3.88 -7.28
C ALA A 199 -22.25 4.59 -7.10
N ARG A 200 -21.49 4.79 -8.18
CA ARG A 200 -20.21 5.53 -8.15
C ARG A 200 -20.38 6.99 -7.74
N TYR A 201 -21.45 7.65 -8.16
CA TYR A 201 -21.76 9.04 -7.79
C TYR A 201 -22.42 9.13 -6.40
N ASN A 202 -23.29 8.17 -6.09
CA ASN A 202 -24.02 8.14 -4.81
C ASN A 202 -23.13 7.73 -3.63
N PHE A 203 -22.12 6.91 -3.88
CA PHE A 203 -21.22 6.35 -2.88
C PHE A 203 -19.75 6.55 -3.31
N PRO A 204 -19.24 7.79 -3.28
CA PRO A 204 -17.90 8.10 -3.75
C PRO A 204 -16.83 7.30 -2.99
N GLY A 205 -15.84 6.80 -3.73
CA GLY A 205 -14.76 5.99 -3.19
C GLY A 205 -15.11 4.53 -2.88
N HIS A 206 -16.38 4.13 -2.93
CA HIS A 206 -16.72 2.70 -2.88
C HIS A 206 -16.31 2.01 -4.18
N ILE A 207 -15.77 0.81 -4.06
CA ILE A 207 -15.36 -0.01 -5.20
C ILE A 207 -15.91 -1.42 -5.10
N GLY A 208 -16.14 -2.05 -6.24
CA GLY A 208 -16.52 -3.46 -6.31
C GLY A 208 -15.36 -4.39 -5.97
N ARG A 209 -15.67 -5.67 -5.78
CA ARG A 209 -14.66 -6.70 -5.50
C ARG A 209 -13.62 -6.81 -6.62
N ASP A 210 -14.07 -6.86 -7.87
CA ASP A 210 -13.17 -7.06 -9.01
C ASP A 210 -12.27 -5.84 -9.24
N ASP A 211 -12.83 -4.63 -9.07
CA ASP A 211 -12.06 -3.38 -9.07
C ASP A 211 -11.03 -3.35 -7.93
N ALA A 212 -11.39 -3.84 -6.74
CA ALA A 212 -10.48 -3.92 -5.60
C ALA A 212 -9.33 -4.92 -5.84
N VAL A 213 -9.63 -6.06 -6.45
CA VAL A 213 -8.61 -7.06 -6.84
C VAL A 213 -7.66 -6.46 -7.87
N ALA A 214 -8.18 -5.83 -8.93
CA ALA A 214 -7.37 -5.19 -9.95
C ALA A 214 -6.46 -4.10 -9.37
N LEU A 215 -6.97 -3.31 -8.41
CA LEU A 215 -6.20 -2.28 -7.74
C LEU A 215 -5.09 -2.83 -6.84
N VAL A 216 -5.29 -3.99 -6.22
CA VAL A 216 -4.25 -4.66 -5.42
C VAL A 216 -3.16 -5.23 -6.31
N GLU A 217 -3.54 -5.89 -7.40
CA GLU A 217 -2.60 -6.48 -8.35
C GLU A 217 -1.82 -5.41 -9.12
N HIS A 218 -2.49 -4.31 -9.50
CA HIS A 218 -1.94 -3.22 -10.30
C HIS A 218 -2.27 -1.87 -9.66
N PRO A 219 -1.60 -1.50 -8.55
CA PRO A 219 -1.81 -0.21 -7.93
C PRO A 219 -1.33 0.91 -8.87
N PRO A 220 -2.14 1.97 -9.09
CA PRO A 220 -1.80 3.02 -10.05
C PRO A 220 -0.56 3.80 -9.64
N ALA A 221 0.27 4.16 -10.61
CA ALA A 221 1.52 4.87 -10.42
C ALA A 221 1.29 6.35 -10.04
N ALA A 222 2.37 7.03 -9.64
CA ALA A 222 2.28 8.41 -9.19
C ALA A 222 1.87 9.29 -10.38
N GLY A 223 0.81 10.09 -10.20
CA GLY A 223 0.28 10.94 -11.27
C GLY A 223 -0.69 10.25 -12.24
N GLU A 224 -0.83 8.92 -12.22
CA GLU A 224 -1.86 8.25 -13.05
C GLU A 224 -3.27 8.61 -12.57
N PRO A 225 -4.31 8.52 -13.39
CA PRO A 225 -5.68 8.57 -12.89
C PRO A 225 -5.94 7.33 -12.02
N LEU A 226 -6.68 7.48 -10.92
CA LEU A 226 -7.26 6.30 -10.29
C LEU A 226 -8.31 5.68 -11.21
N PRO A 227 -8.58 4.37 -11.09
CA PRO A 227 -9.73 3.77 -11.76
C PRO A 227 -10.96 4.63 -11.49
N ALA A 228 -11.77 4.87 -12.52
CA ALA A 228 -12.81 5.89 -12.63
C ALA A 228 -14.03 5.71 -11.67
N ALA A 229 -13.75 5.52 -10.39
CA ALA A 229 -14.67 5.54 -9.26
C ALA A 229 -14.56 6.87 -8.47
N TRP A 230 -14.04 7.92 -9.11
CA TRP A 230 -13.89 9.29 -8.60
C TRP A 230 -14.64 10.27 -9.49
#